data_AF-A0A5S4EJQ3-F1
#
_entry.id   AF-A0A5S4EJQ3-F1
#
_cell.length_a   1.000
_cell.length_b   1.000
_cell.length_c   1.000
_cell.angle_alpha   90.00
_cell.angle_beta   90.00
_cell.angle_gamma   90.00
#
_symmetry.space_group_name_H-M   'P 1'
#
loop_
_entity.id
_entity.type
_entity.pdbx_description
1 polymer ?
#
loop_
_entity_poly.entity_id
_entity_poly.type
_entity_poly.pdbx_seq_one_letter_code
_entity_poly.pdbx_strand_id
1 'polypeptide(L)'
;MNHSEQIIRSAIAGLLALGFSAASSQAIAAAGDNEKCAGIVKAGKNDCGTSKSSCAGTAKVDRDPEAWVFVPKGTCDKIAGGTVTSSAHAKPGGAGK
;
A
#
# COMPACT_ATOMS: atom_id res chain seq x y z
N MET A 1 -13.10 26.60 37.10
CA MET A 1 -12.51 26.11 35.83
C MET A 1 -12.71 27.22 34.81
N ASN A 2 -11.63 27.84 34.35
CA ASN A 2 -11.72 29.12 33.64
C ASN A 2 -12.02 28.88 32.15
N HIS A 3 -13.01 29.60 31.61
CA HIS A 3 -13.50 29.46 30.23
C HIS A 3 -12.38 29.57 29.18
N SER A 4 -11.32 30.32 29.46
CA SER A 4 -10.15 30.47 28.57
C SER A 4 -9.38 29.15 28.36
N GLU A 5 -9.33 28.26 29.35
CA GLU A 5 -8.66 26.96 29.20
C GLU A 5 -9.48 25.98 28.34
N GLN A 6 -10.82 26.12 28.34
CA GLN A 6 -11.72 25.28 27.54
C GLN A 6 -11.62 25.61 26.04
N ILE A 7 -11.39 26.88 25.71
CA ILE A 7 -11.22 27.33 24.32
C ILE A 7 -9.88 26.83 23.75
N ILE A 8 -8.80 26.90 24.53
CA ILE A 8 -7.48 26.43 24.09
C ILE A 8 -7.46 24.90 23.88
N ARG A 9 -8.09 24.14 24.79
CA ARG A 9 -8.21 22.68 24.66
C ARG A 9 -9.02 22.25 23.44
N SER A 10 -10.06 23.00 23.09
CA SER A 10 -10.91 22.70 21.92
C SER A 10 -10.20 22.95 20.58
N ALA A 11 -9.32 23.96 20.51
CA ALA A 11 -8.56 24.26 19.30
C ALA A 11 -7.54 23.17 18.92
N ILE A 12 -6.90 22.54 19.91
CA ILE A 12 -5.90 21.48 19.70
C ILE A 12 -6.58 20.18 19.21
N ALA A 13 -7.78 19.87 19.69
CA ALA A 13 -8.55 18.71 19.25
C ALA A 13 -9.05 18.82 17.79
N GLY A 14 -9.37 20.04 17.33
CA GLY A 14 -9.83 20.28 15.95
C GLY A 14 -8.76 20.05 14.88
N LEU A 15 -7.49 20.38 15.15
CA LEU A 15 -6.40 20.19 14.18
C LEU A 15 -6.03 18.72 13.97
N LEU A 16 -6.15 17.88 15.00
CA LEU A 16 -5.83 16.45 14.89
C LEU A 16 -6.84 15.67 14.03
N ALA A 17 -8.10 16.10 14.00
CA ALA A 17 -9.15 15.44 13.23
C ALA A 17 -9.00 15.61 11.71
N LEU A 18 -8.42 16.72 11.25
CA LEU A 18 -8.25 17.02 9.82
C LEU A 18 -6.96 16.43 9.21
N GLY A 19 -5.97 16.09 10.05
CA GLY A 19 -4.67 15.59 9.59
C GLY A 19 -4.68 14.12 9.15
N PHE A 20 -5.64 13.31 9.62
CA PHE A 20 -5.64 11.86 9.35
C PHE A 20 -6.36 11.47 8.05
N SER A 21 -7.19 12.36 7.49
CA SER A 21 -7.99 12.07 6.29
C SER A 21 -7.21 12.15 4.98
N ALA A 22 -5.99 12.71 4.99
CA ALA A 22 -5.20 12.93 3.78
C ALA A 22 -4.25 11.77 3.41
N ALA A 23 -4.15 10.71 4.22
CA ALA A 23 -3.15 9.65 4.05
C ALA A 23 -3.65 8.40 3.31
N SER A 24 -4.92 8.32 2.90
CA SER A 24 -5.49 7.11 2.30
C SER A 24 -6.11 7.34 0.93
N SER A 25 -5.36 7.94 0.00
CA SER A 25 -5.65 7.80 -1.43
C SER A 25 -5.27 6.40 -1.91
N GLN A 26 -5.92 5.37 -1.36
CA GLN A 26 -5.98 4.07 -2.03
C GLN A 26 -6.95 4.27 -3.18
N ALA A 27 -6.42 4.49 -4.38
CA ALA A 27 -7.24 4.52 -5.59
C ALA A 27 -8.06 3.22 -5.62
N ILE A 28 -9.38 3.34 -5.50
CA ILE A 28 -10.29 2.23 -5.76
C ILE A 28 -10.22 1.99 -7.26
N ALA A 29 -9.30 1.11 -7.68
CA ALA A 29 -9.26 0.64 -9.05
C ALA A 29 -10.62 0.01 -9.36
N ALA A 30 -11.26 0.48 -10.44
CA ALA A 30 -12.49 -0.09 -10.96
C ALA A 30 -12.35 -1.62 -11.05
N ALA A 31 -13.46 -2.34 -10.88
CA ALA A 31 -13.56 -3.81 -10.87
C ALA A 31 -13.23 -4.47 -12.23
N GLY A 32 -12.16 -4.05 -12.89
CA GLY A 32 -11.47 -4.83 -13.91
C GLY A 32 -10.65 -5.91 -13.24
N ASP A 33 -10.47 -7.03 -13.94
CA ASP A 33 -9.49 -8.03 -13.56
C ASP A 33 -8.14 -7.34 -13.35
N ASN A 34 -7.61 -7.40 -12.13
CA ASN A 34 -6.27 -6.92 -11.80
C ASN A 34 -5.35 -8.13 -11.62
N GLU A 35 -4.06 -7.93 -11.87
CA GLU A 35 -3.02 -8.93 -11.74
C GLU A 35 -1.87 -8.41 -10.86
N LYS A 36 -1.10 -9.34 -10.30
CA LYS A 36 0.08 -9.00 -9.49
C LYS A 36 1.29 -9.10 -10.38
N CYS A 37 2.01 -7.99 -10.51
CA CYS A 37 3.20 -7.92 -11.35
C CYS A 37 4.46 -7.88 -10.49
N ALA A 38 5.28 -8.93 -10.58
CA ALA A 38 6.57 -9.03 -9.92
C ALA A 38 7.72 -8.66 -10.86
N GLY A 39 8.94 -8.58 -10.33
CA GLY A 39 10.17 -8.34 -11.11
C GLY A 39 10.42 -6.87 -11.49
N ILE A 40 9.45 -5.99 -11.28
CA ILE A 40 9.49 -4.56 -11.68
C ILE A 40 9.37 -3.58 -10.50
N VAL A 41 9.29 -4.10 -9.28
CA VAL A 41 9.02 -3.28 -8.09
C VAL A 41 10.26 -2.49 -7.66
N LYS A 42 10.09 -1.19 -7.41
CA LYS A 42 11.14 -0.34 -6.83
C LYS A 42 11.21 -0.53 -5.30
N ALA A 43 12.39 -0.34 -4.72
CA ALA A 43 12.58 -0.32 -3.27
C ALA A 43 11.56 0.63 -2.60
N GLY A 44 10.90 0.13 -1.56
CA GLY A 44 9.87 0.84 -0.81
C GLY A 44 8.56 1.06 -1.55
N LYS A 45 8.31 0.38 -2.68
CA LYS A 45 7.12 0.56 -3.53
C LYS A 45 6.35 -0.73 -3.83
N ASN A 46 6.54 -1.79 -3.03
CA ASN A 46 5.72 -3.00 -3.15
C ASN A 46 4.34 -2.81 -2.51
N ASP A 47 3.37 -3.57 -3.00
CA ASP A 47 2.09 -3.74 -2.35
C ASP A 47 2.16 -4.73 -1.17
N CYS A 48 1.11 -4.73 -0.35
CA CYS A 48 0.97 -5.58 0.85
C CYS A 48 1.02 -7.07 0.50
N GLY A 49 1.81 -7.86 1.23
CA GLY A 49 1.83 -9.31 1.10
C GLY A 49 3.09 -9.84 0.44
N THR A 50 4.15 -9.94 1.24
CA THR A 50 5.38 -10.68 0.94
C THR A 50 5.62 -11.69 2.07
N SER A 51 6.58 -12.61 1.96
CA SER A 51 6.94 -13.47 3.09
C SER A 51 7.59 -12.67 4.23
N LYS A 52 8.23 -11.54 3.90
CA LYS A 52 8.99 -10.69 4.83
C LYS A 52 8.10 -9.70 5.59
N SER A 53 6.99 -9.27 5.00
CA SER A 53 6.05 -8.33 5.61
C SER A 53 4.67 -8.39 4.96
N SER A 54 3.64 -8.19 5.78
CA SER A 54 2.27 -7.99 5.33
C SER A 54 2.00 -6.57 4.82
N CYS A 55 2.86 -5.60 5.15
CA CYS A 55 2.67 -4.19 4.79
C CYS A 55 3.33 -3.82 3.46
N ALA A 56 2.71 -2.87 2.75
CA ALA A 56 3.26 -2.21 1.57
C ALA A 56 4.51 -1.38 1.93
N GLY A 57 5.34 -1.11 0.92
CA GLY A 57 6.51 -0.24 1.03
C GLY A 57 7.69 -0.80 1.84
N THR A 58 7.75 -2.12 1.99
CA THR A 58 8.74 -2.85 2.81
C THR A 58 9.86 -3.49 2.00
N ALA A 59 9.76 -3.51 0.67
CA ALA A 59 10.81 -3.97 -0.23
C ALA A 59 12.09 -3.15 -0.01
N LYS A 60 13.20 -3.81 0.31
CA LYS A 60 14.47 -3.14 0.64
C LYS A 60 15.32 -2.80 -0.58
N VAL A 61 15.09 -3.50 -1.69
CA VAL A 61 15.88 -3.38 -2.91
C VAL A 61 14.95 -3.29 -4.12
N ASP A 62 15.47 -2.72 -5.20
CA ASP A 62 14.80 -2.78 -6.48
C ASP A 62 14.73 -4.23 -6.98
N ARG A 63 13.60 -4.58 -7.60
CA ARG A 63 13.28 -5.91 -8.12
C ARG A 63 13.43 -7.02 -7.09
N ASP A 64 13.04 -6.76 -5.83
CA ASP A 64 12.96 -7.83 -4.82
C ASP A 64 12.10 -8.99 -5.35
N PRO A 65 12.58 -10.25 -5.33
CA PRO A 65 11.90 -11.39 -5.98
C PRO A 65 10.50 -11.69 -5.46
N GLU A 66 10.19 -11.29 -4.23
CA GLU A 66 8.89 -11.51 -3.61
C GLU A 66 7.99 -10.28 -3.65
N ALA A 67 8.55 -9.12 -4.03
CA ALA A 67 7.80 -7.89 -4.17
C ALA A 67 6.99 -7.91 -5.46
N TRP A 68 5.77 -7.40 -5.35
CA TRP A 68 4.86 -7.23 -6.48
C TRP A 68 4.11 -5.91 -6.34
N VAL A 69 3.51 -5.47 -7.43
CA VAL A 69 2.55 -4.37 -7.46
C VAL A 69 1.25 -4.81 -8.13
N PHE A 70 0.12 -4.26 -7.69
CA PHE A 70 -1.19 -4.53 -8.26
C PHE A 70 -1.43 -3.63 -9.47
N VAL A 71 -1.70 -4.25 -10.62
CA VAL A 71 -1.89 -3.55 -11.89
C VAL A 71 -3.10 -4.10 -12.63
N PRO A 72 -3.70 -3.35 -13.57
CA PRO A 72 -4.74 -3.89 -14.44
C PRO A 72 -4.23 -5.10 -15.23
N LYS A 73 -5.08 -6.09 -15.49
CA LYS A 73 -4.73 -7.30 -16.25
C LYS A 73 -4.14 -6.98 -17.62
N GLY A 74 -3.10 -7.74 -18.00
CA GLY A 74 -2.34 -7.54 -19.23
C GLY A 74 -1.41 -6.32 -19.21
N THR A 75 -1.24 -5.66 -18.07
CA THR A 75 -0.25 -4.58 -17.92
C THR A 75 1.14 -5.15 -17.69
N CYS A 76 1.25 -6.24 -16.93
CA CYS A 76 2.54 -6.80 -16.55
C CYS A 76 3.34 -7.28 -17.76
N ASP A 77 2.66 -7.91 -18.72
CA ASP A 77 3.27 -8.40 -19.97
C ASP A 77 3.81 -7.28 -20.87
N LYS A 78 3.33 -6.04 -20.68
CA LYS A 78 3.79 -4.86 -21.42
C LYS A 78 5.05 -4.24 -20.83
N ILE A 79 5.48 -4.67 -19.64
CA ILE A 79 6.61 -4.11 -18.92
C ILE A 79 7.79 -5.08 -19.03
N ALA A 80 8.93 -4.60 -19.54
CA ALA A 80 10.14 -5.40 -19.62
C ALA A 80 10.57 -5.89 -18.23
N GLY A 81 10.74 -7.21 -18.08
CA GLY A 81 11.08 -7.84 -16.80
C GLY A 81 9.89 -8.01 -15.85
N GLY A 82 8.67 -7.65 -16.27
CA GLY A 82 7.43 -7.96 -15.55
C GLY A 82 7.09 -9.44 -15.65
N THR A 83 6.57 -10.00 -14.57
CA THR A 83 5.99 -11.36 -14.59
C THR A 83 4.77 -11.42 -13.68
N VAL A 84 3.66 -11.95 -14.21
CA VAL A 84 2.45 -12.17 -13.42
C VAL A 84 2.73 -13.22 -12.35
N THR A 85 2.47 -12.90 -11.09
CA THR A 85 2.72 -13.79 -9.95
C THR A 85 1.44 -14.22 -9.25
N SER A 86 1.36 -15.51 -8.93
CA SER A 86 0.30 -16.11 -8.10
C SER A 86 0.84 -16.64 -6.77
N SER A 87 1.97 -16.10 -6.29
CA SER A 87 2.63 -16.61 -5.08
C SER A 87 1.66 -16.63 -3.89
N ALA A 88 1.83 -17.61 -2.98
CA ALA A 88 0.94 -17.76 -1.82
C ALA A 88 1.03 -16.56 -0.86
N HIS A 89 2.22 -15.95 -0.77
CA HIS A 89 2.52 -14.72 -0.03
C HIS A 89 1.94 -13.49 -0.70
N ALA A 90 1.67 -13.61 -2.00
CA ALA A 90 0.94 -12.77 -2.93
C ALA A 90 -0.33 -12.06 -2.44
N LYS A 91 -0.84 -12.32 -1.25
CA LYS A 91 -2.23 -12.02 -0.86
C LYS A 91 -2.30 -10.76 0.01
N PRO A 92 -3.41 -10.00 -0.06
CA PRO A 92 -3.65 -8.92 0.90
C PRO A 92 -3.53 -9.47 2.34
N GLY A 93 -2.54 -8.98 3.09
CA GLY A 93 -2.27 -9.42 4.47
C GLY A 93 -1.11 -10.42 4.66
N GLY A 94 -0.45 -10.88 3.59
CA GLY A 94 0.66 -11.85 3.67
C GLY A 94 0.21 -13.28 3.98
N ALA A 95 1.10 -14.26 3.85
CA ALA A 95 0.82 -15.66 4.14
C ALA A 95 0.65 -15.89 5.66
N GLY A 96 -0.51 -15.55 6.19
CA GLY A 96 -0.85 -15.64 7.62
C GLY A 96 -2.30 -16.07 7.88
N LYS A 97 -2.97 -16.65 6.88
CA LYS A 97 -4.11 -17.57 7.06
C LYS A 97 -3.92 -18.77 6.15
#